data_AF-A0A098Q465-F1
#
_entry.id   AF-A0A098Q465-F1
#
_cell.length_a   1.000
_cell.length_b   1.000
_cell.length_c   1.000
_cell.angle_alpha   90.00
_cell.angle_beta   90.00
_cell.angle_gamma   90.00
#
_symmetry.space_group_name_H-M   'P 1'
#
loop_
_entity.id
_entity.type
_entity.pdbx_description
1 polymer ?
#
loop_
_entity_poly.entity_id
_entity_poly.type
_entity_poly.pdbx_seq_one_letter_code
_entity_poly.pdbx_strand_id
1 'polypeptide(L)'
;MPDTFAERPADYGLEDTCPGARGSGLAGLIQQFKSLAPNMQGKLGEEQLKVCARMVLAKNAQYNASADMLKRLIQRNEQFKQVQAQRDKGGTSQGALAANDNEVHRFVAQNAMDLDYWQAQMKAYDTYIASLKDDQSRLATAALDGSNNGWLAPLGQIVQAATLKAALSN
;
A
#
# COMPACT_ATOMS: atom_id res chain seq x y z
N MET A 1 -0.66 -2.17 -26.06
CA MET A 1 0.55 -1.54 -25.51
C MET A 1 1.14 -2.49 -24.49
N PRO A 2 2.45 -2.81 -24.51
CA PRO A 2 3.05 -3.50 -23.39
C PRO A 2 2.90 -2.61 -22.14
N ASP A 3 2.29 -3.15 -21.10
CA ASP A 3 2.15 -2.46 -19.82
C ASP A 3 3.56 -2.18 -19.27
N THR A 4 3.88 -0.92 -19.01
CA THR A 4 5.20 -0.51 -18.51
C THR A 4 5.32 -0.65 -17.00
N PHE A 5 4.24 -1.05 -16.31
CA PHE A 5 4.18 -1.18 -14.85
C PHE A 5 4.77 0.06 -14.16
N ALA A 6 4.32 1.24 -14.58
CA ALA A 6 4.85 2.50 -14.09
C ALA A 6 4.59 2.64 -12.59
N GLU A 7 5.62 3.01 -11.84
CA GLU A 7 5.49 3.23 -10.40
C GLU A 7 4.75 4.54 -10.13
N ARG A 8 4.02 4.54 -9.02
CA ARG A 8 3.33 5.73 -8.50
C ARG A 8 4.26 6.51 -7.58
N PRO A 9 4.23 7.85 -7.62
CA PRO A 9 4.76 8.66 -6.53
C PRO A 9 4.16 8.22 -5.18
N ALA A 10 4.94 8.36 -4.10
CA ALA A 10 4.50 7.92 -2.78
C ALA A 10 3.22 8.63 -2.32
N ASP A 11 3.11 9.92 -2.62
CA ASP A 11 1.98 10.81 -2.31
C ASP A 11 0.86 10.80 -3.35
N TYR A 12 0.93 9.91 -4.35
CA TYR A 12 -0.08 9.83 -5.40
C TYR A 12 -1.50 9.69 -4.84
N GLY A 13 -2.38 10.64 -5.21
CA GLY A 13 -3.79 10.67 -4.77
C GLY A 13 -4.02 11.09 -3.33
N LEU A 14 -2.98 11.56 -2.62
CA LEU A 14 -3.09 12.01 -1.22
C LEU A 14 -4.09 13.15 -1.06
N GLU A 15 -3.95 14.20 -1.87
CA GLU A 15 -4.78 15.41 -1.77
C GLU A 15 -6.26 15.15 -2.04
N ASP A 16 -6.55 14.17 -2.89
CA ASP A 16 -7.91 13.81 -3.29
C ASP A 16 -8.52 12.78 -2.33
N THR A 17 -7.69 11.93 -1.72
CA THR A 17 -8.15 10.87 -0.80
C THR A 17 -8.27 11.35 0.65
N CYS A 18 -7.46 12.34 1.06
CA CYS A 18 -7.39 12.81 2.43
C CYS A 18 -7.90 14.26 2.56
N PRO A 19 -9.14 14.47 3.03
CA PRO A 19 -9.71 15.80 3.21
C PRO A 19 -8.84 16.66 4.13
N GLY A 20 -8.48 17.87 3.69
CA GLY A 20 -7.63 18.79 4.46
C GLY A 20 -6.13 18.64 4.21
N ALA A 21 -5.66 17.67 3.40
CA ALA A 21 -4.24 17.52 3.05
C ALA A 21 -3.66 18.74 2.31
N ARG A 22 -4.43 19.39 1.43
CA ARG A 22 -4.03 20.61 0.71
C ARG A 22 -3.82 21.82 1.63
N GLY A 23 -4.53 21.89 2.76
CA GLY A 23 -4.52 23.04 3.67
C GLY A 23 -3.63 22.89 4.90
N SER A 24 -3.16 21.67 5.21
CA SER A 24 -2.45 21.37 6.46
C SER A 24 -0.93 21.39 6.36
N GLY A 25 -0.37 21.64 5.16
CA GLY A 25 1.07 21.51 4.91
C GLY A 25 1.59 20.06 4.98
N LEU A 26 0.71 19.06 5.17
CA LEU A 26 1.12 17.66 5.24
C LEU A 26 1.75 17.14 3.96
N ALA A 27 1.40 17.69 2.80
CA ALA A 27 2.05 17.35 1.52
C ALA A 27 3.57 17.59 1.58
N GLY A 28 4.03 18.68 2.23
CA GLY A 28 5.46 18.94 2.47
C GLY A 28 6.05 18.13 3.64
N LEU A 29 5.21 17.71 4.58
CA LEU A 29 5.59 16.92 5.76
C LEU A 29 5.76 15.43 5.46
N ILE A 30 5.19 14.93 4.35
CA ILE A 30 5.41 13.57 3.87
C ILE A 30 6.89 13.31 3.53
N GLN A 31 7.64 14.32 3.07
CA GLN A 31 9.10 14.17 2.90
C GLN A 31 9.84 13.97 4.24
N GLN A 32 9.19 14.22 5.38
CA GLN A 32 9.74 14.14 6.73
C GLN A 32 9.11 12.97 7.51
N PHE A 33 9.17 11.77 6.94
CA PHE A 33 8.50 10.53 7.38
C PHE A 33 8.71 10.06 8.84
N LYS A 34 9.52 10.73 9.64
CA LYS A 34 9.81 10.34 11.04
C LYS A 34 8.80 10.85 12.07
N SER A 35 7.97 11.86 11.77
CA SER A 35 7.13 12.53 12.78
C SER A 35 5.64 12.15 12.74
N LEU A 36 5.20 11.30 11.81
CA LEU A 36 3.78 11.04 11.57
C LEU A 36 3.14 10.03 12.53
N ALA A 37 3.82 9.58 13.60
CA ALA A 37 3.22 8.65 14.55
C ALA A 37 1.96 9.30 15.13
N PRO A 38 0.77 8.69 14.94
CA PRO A 38 -0.44 9.33 15.41
C PRO A 38 -0.41 9.40 16.93
N ASN A 39 -0.59 10.61 17.46
CA ASN A 39 -0.73 10.85 18.88
C ASN A 39 -2.21 10.71 19.22
N MET A 40 -2.58 9.65 19.93
CA MET A 40 -3.98 9.39 20.31
C MET A 40 -4.54 10.39 21.35
N GLN A 41 -3.73 11.35 21.80
CA GLN A 41 -4.12 12.48 22.66
C GLN A 41 -4.05 13.84 21.92
N GLY A 42 -3.71 13.84 20.62
CA GLY A 42 -3.57 15.04 19.80
C GLY A 42 -4.91 15.64 19.33
N LYS A 43 -4.84 16.72 18.54
CA LYS A 43 -6.03 17.28 17.88
C LYS A 43 -6.57 16.26 16.89
N LEU A 44 -7.77 15.78 17.16
CA LEU A 44 -8.36 14.63 16.46
C LEU A 44 -8.36 14.74 14.92
N GLY A 45 -8.62 15.92 14.37
CA GLY A 45 -8.59 16.15 12.92
C GLY A 45 -7.20 16.04 12.30
N GLU A 46 -6.16 16.50 13.01
CA GLU A 46 -4.76 16.34 12.55
C GLU A 46 -4.34 14.86 12.59
N GLU A 47 -4.81 14.12 13.59
CA GLU A 47 -4.50 12.69 13.75
C GLU A 47 -5.22 11.83 12.70
N GLN A 48 -6.49 12.10 12.40
CA GLN A 48 -7.20 11.45 11.30
C GLN A 48 -6.52 11.71 9.95
N LEU A 49 -6.01 12.93 9.74
CA LEU A 49 -5.30 13.28 8.52
C LEU A 49 -3.96 12.54 8.40
N LYS A 50 -3.20 12.40 9.49
CA LYS A 50 -1.97 11.59 9.53
C LYS A 50 -2.23 10.12 9.23
N VAL A 51 -3.28 9.54 9.82
CA VAL A 51 -3.69 8.15 9.56
C VAL A 51 -4.10 7.97 8.09
N CYS A 52 -4.87 8.90 7.55
CA CYS A 52 -5.25 8.89 6.13
C CYS A 52 -4.03 8.94 5.21
N ALA A 53 -3.11 9.87 5.46
CA ALA A 53 -1.89 10.01 4.67
C ALA A 53 -1.07 8.71 4.66
N ARG A 54 -0.90 8.08 5.82
CA ARG A 54 -0.21 6.79 5.96
C ARG A 54 -0.87 5.68 5.16
N MET A 55 -2.20 5.64 5.12
CA MET A 55 -2.92 4.66 4.30
C MET A 55 -2.65 4.87 2.80
N VAL A 56 -2.66 6.11 2.32
CA VAL A 56 -2.35 6.42 0.91
C VAL A 56 -0.94 5.98 0.57
N LEU A 57 0.03 6.36 1.40
CA LEU A 57 1.43 6.00 1.23
C LEU A 57 1.64 4.48 1.22
N ALA A 58 1.00 3.75 2.13
CA ALA A 58 1.06 2.30 2.19
C ALA A 58 0.48 1.64 0.92
N LYS A 59 -0.67 2.14 0.42
CA LYS A 59 -1.28 1.63 -0.82
C LYS A 59 -0.40 1.87 -2.04
N ASN A 60 0.23 3.04 -2.14
CA ASN A 60 1.15 3.34 -3.25
C ASN A 60 2.42 2.49 -3.17
N ALA A 61 2.97 2.27 -1.97
CA ALA A 61 4.09 1.35 -1.77
C ALA A 61 3.74 -0.09 -2.13
N GLN A 62 2.55 -0.58 -1.73
CA GLN A 62 2.04 -1.90 -2.08
C GLN A 62 1.89 -2.07 -3.60
N TYR A 63 1.34 -1.05 -4.28
CA TYR A 63 1.24 -1.03 -5.74
C TYR A 63 2.62 -1.09 -6.41
N ASN A 64 3.56 -0.26 -5.97
CA ASN A 64 4.92 -0.21 -6.55
C ASN A 64 5.67 -1.52 -6.33
N ALA A 65 5.55 -2.15 -5.17
CA ALA A 65 6.13 -3.47 -4.90
C ALA A 65 5.55 -4.55 -5.83
N SER A 66 4.25 -4.46 -6.15
CA SER A 66 3.62 -5.35 -7.13
C SER A 66 4.10 -5.08 -8.56
N ALA A 67 4.22 -3.81 -8.96
CA ALA A 67 4.76 -3.42 -10.25
C ALA A 67 6.22 -3.89 -10.44
N ASP A 68 7.05 -3.74 -9.40
CA ASP A 68 8.43 -4.24 -9.39
C ASP A 68 8.48 -5.76 -9.52
N MET A 69 7.62 -6.49 -8.79
CA MET A 69 7.56 -7.95 -8.90
C MET A 69 7.17 -8.42 -10.31
N LEU A 70 6.22 -7.74 -10.97
CA LEU A 70 5.85 -8.04 -12.35
C LEU A 70 7.02 -7.80 -13.32
N LYS A 71 7.76 -6.70 -13.17
CA LYS A 71 8.98 -6.44 -13.95
C LYS A 71 10.03 -7.52 -13.74
N ARG A 72 10.26 -7.93 -12.49
CA ARG A 72 11.21 -9.01 -12.13
C ARG A 72 10.81 -10.33 -12.77
N LEU A 73 9.53 -10.71 -12.75
CA LEU A 73 9.05 -11.93 -13.37
C LEU A 73 9.25 -11.94 -14.89
N ILE A 74 9.02 -10.80 -15.55
CA ILE A 74 9.27 -10.64 -16.99
C ILE A 74 10.76 -10.82 -17.30
N GLN A 75 11.63 -10.11 -16.57
CA GLN A 75 13.09 -10.21 -16.73
C GLN A 75 13.59 -11.64 -16.47
N ARG A 76 13.09 -12.29 -15.42
CA ARG A 76 13.44 -13.68 -15.09
C ARG A 76 12.98 -14.65 -16.16
N ASN A 77 11.80 -14.47 -16.74
CA ASN A 77 11.33 -15.29 -17.86
C ASN A 77 12.25 -15.15 -19.09
N GLU A 78 12.74 -13.94 -19.38
CA GLU A 78 13.72 -13.73 -20.46
C GLU A 78 15.07 -14.42 -20.16
N GLN A 79 15.56 -14.32 -18.92
CA GLN A 79 16.77 -15.03 -18.47
C GLN A 79 16.60 -16.55 -18.59
N PHE A 80 15.43 -17.07 -18.21
CA PHE A 80 15.14 -18.49 -18.32
C PHE A 80 15.17 -19.00 -19.76
N LYS A 81 14.62 -18.23 -20.71
CA LYS A 81 14.73 -18.54 -22.15
C LYS A 81 16.19 -18.58 -22.62
N GLN A 82 17.06 -17.72 -22.08
CA GLN A 82 18.48 -17.75 -22.40
C GLN A 82 19.16 -19.01 -21.82
N VAL A 83 18.83 -19.40 -20.59
CA VAL A 83 19.34 -20.64 -19.97
C VAL A 83 18.90 -21.88 -20.76
N GLN A 84 17.64 -21.92 -21.21
CA GLN A 84 17.15 -22.99 -22.09
C GLN A 84 17.87 -23.01 -23.44
N ALA A 85 18.05 -21.85 -24.08
CA ALA A 85 18.78 -21.77 -25.35
C ALA A 85 20.26 -22.19 -25.21
N GLN A 86 20.89 -21.98 -24.04
CA GLN A 86 22.22 -22.50 -23.75
C GLN A 86 22.22 -24.03 -23.57
N ARG A 87 21.20 -24.59 -22.91
CA ARG A 87 21.00 -26.04 -22.79
C ARG A 87 20.92 -26.70 -24.18
N ASP A 88 20.14 -26.11 -25.08
CA ASP A 88 19.96 -26.63 -26.44
C ASP A 88 21.25 -26.56 -27.29
N LYS A 89 22.20 -25.68 -26.91
CA LYS A 89 23.49 -25.50 -27.60
C LYS A 89 24.66 -26.24 -26.94
N GLY A 90 24.55 -26.65 -25.67
CA GLY A 90 25.65 -27.15 -24.83
C GLY A 90 26.16 -28.57 -25.14
N GLY A 91 25.58 -29.26 -26.13
CA GLY A 91 25.93 -30.63 -26.48
C GLY A 91 25.45 -31.68 -25.46
N THR A 92 25.62 -32.96 -25.79
CA THR A 92 25.06 -34.11 -25.04
C THR A 92 25.96 -34.62 -23.91
N SER A 93 27.03 -33.90 -23.55
CA SER A 93 27.93 -34.38 -22.50
C SER A 93 27.22 -34.37 -21.15
N GLN A 94 27.31 -35.49 -20.41
CA GLN A 94 26.67 -35.70 -19.10
C GLN A 94 26.95 -34.55 -18.11
N GLY A 95 28.18 -34.04 -18.07
CA GLY A 95 28.56 -32.93 -17.18
C GLY A 95 27.91 -31.58 -17.54
N ALA A 96 27.78 -31.28 -18.84
CA ALA A 96 27.11 -30.05 -19.30
C ALA A 96 25.60 -30.10 -19.03
N LEU A 97 24.97 -31.26 -19.19
CA LEU A 97 23.56 -31.47 -18.88
C LEU A 97 23.30 -31.37 -17.37
N ALA A 98 24.11 -32.03 -16.54
CA ALA A 98 23.96 -31.98 -15.08
C ALA A 98 24.19 -30.57 -14.48
N ALA A 99 25.14 -29.80 -15.03
CA ALA A 99 25.34 -28.41 -14.63
C ALA A 99 24.13 -27.54 -15.00
N ASN A 100 23.53 -27.76 -16.19
CA ASN A 100 22.36 -27.01 -16.63
C ASN A 100 21.11 -27.35 -15.79
N ASP A 101 20.88 -28.63 -15.47
CA ASP A 101 19.75 -29.05 -14.64
C ASP A 101 19.82 -28.44 -13.22
N ASN A 102 21.02 -28.40 -12.62
CA ASN A 102 21.22 -27.73 -11.33
C ASN A 102 20.93 -26.22 -11.39
N GLU A 103 21.33 -25.55 -12.47
CA GLU A 103 21.03 -24.13 -12.68
C GLU A 103 19.53 -23.88 -12.85
N VAL A 104 18.81 -24.74 -13.57
CA VAL A 104 17.35 -24.67 -13.70
C VAL A 104 16.67 -24.87 -12.35
N HIS A 105 17.09 -25.87 -11.56
CA HIS A 105 16.53 -26.09 -10.22
C HIS A 105 16.78 -24.91 -9.29
N ARG A 106 18.00 -24.35 -9.30
CA ARG A 106 18.34 -23.14 -8.53
C ARG A 106 17.47 -21.96 -8.94
N PHE A 107 17.30 -21.77 -10.24
CA PHE A 107 16.45 -20.71 -10.79
C PHE A 107 15.00 -20.87 -10.33
N VAL A 108 14.40 -22.05 -10.46
CA VAL A 108 13.01 -22.31 -10.02
C VAL A 108 12.85 -22.07 -8.52
N ALA A 109 13.79 -22.56 -7.70
CA ALA A 109 13.76 -22.35 -6.25
C ALA A 109 13.84 -20.87 -5.87
N GLN A 110 14.72 -20.09 -6.52
CA GLN A 110 14.81 -18.64 -6.32
C GLN A 110 13.54 -17.91 -6.78
N ASN A 111 12.82 -18.39 -7.80
CA ASN A 111 11.55 -17.80 -8.22
C ASN A 111 10.42 -18.07 -7.23
N ALA A 112 10.34 -19.29 -6.70
CA ALA A 112 9.38 -19.62 -5.66
C ALA A 112 9.60 -18.76 -4.41
N MET A 113 10.84 -18.64 -3.94
CA MET A 113 11.17 -17.81 -2.77
C MET A 113 10.81 -16.32 -2.96
N ASP A 114 11.08 -15.75 -4.13
CA ASP A 114 10.73 -14.35 -4.44
C ASP A 114 9.21 -14.14 -4.43
N LEU A 115 8.44 -15.07 -5.00
CA LEU A 115 6.98 -15.02 -4.99
C LEU A 115 6.41 -15.15 -3.58
N ASP A 116 6.92 -16.08 -2.78
CA ASP A 116 6.49 -16.27 -1.39
C ASP A 116 6.80 -15.02 -0.55
N TYR A 117 8.00 -14.44 -0.73
CA TYR A 117 8.38 -13.20 -0.07
C TYR A 117 7.45 -12.04 -0.46
N TRP A 118 7.17 -11.87 -1.76
CA TRP A 118 6.26 -10.85 -2.25
C TRP A 118 4.84 -11.02 -1.69
N GLN A 119 4.30 -12.25 -1.66
CA GLN A 119 2.99 -12.53 -1.07
C GLN A 119 2.95 -12.18 0.42
N ALA A 120 3.99 -12.55 1.17
CA ALA A 120 4.13 -12.17 2.58
C ALA A 120 4.17 -10.65 2.77
N GLN A 121 4.91 -9.94 1.90
CA GLN A 121 4.96 -8.48 1.88
C GLN A 121 3.58 -7.86 1.60
N MET A 122 2.82 -8.38 0.63
CA MET A 122 1.48 -7.88 0.33
C MET A 122 0.53 -8.07 1.51
N LYS A 123 0.57 -9.25 2.14
CA LYS A 123 -0.22 -9.54 3.35
C LYS A 123 0.13 -8.61 4.51
N ALA A 124 1.41 -8.27 4.67
CA ALA A 124 1.85 -7.30 5.67
C ALA A 124 1.28 -5.91 5.40
N TYR A 125 1.28 -5.45 4.13
CA TYR A 125 0.63 -4.19 3.75
C TYR A 125 -0.88 -4.21 4.01
N ASP A 126 -1.57 -5.29 3.66
CA ASP A 126 -3.01 -5.42 3.91
C ASP A 126 -3.34 -5.33 5.40
N THR A 127 -2.56 -6.04 6.23
CA THR A 127 -2.70 -6.01 7.69
C THR A 127 -2.43 -4.62 8.25
N TYR A 128 -1.37 -3.96 7.78
CA TYR A 128 -1.02 -2.60 8.20
C TYR A 128 -2.11 -1.59 7.82
N ILE A 129 -2.60 -1.63 6.58
CA ILE A 129 -3.69 -0.77 6.11
C ILE A 129 -4.97 -1.04 6.90
N ALA A 130 -5.29 -2.30 7.22
CA ALA A 130 -6.42 -2.64 8.07
C ALA A 130 -6.29 -2.02 9.47
N SER A 131 -5.12 -2.13 10.12
CA SER A 131 -4.91 -1.50 11.43
C SER A 131 -5.06 0.03 11.40
N LEU A 132 -4.63 0.68 10.31
CA LEU A 132 -4.80 2.13 10.15
C LEU A 132 -6.27 2.51 9.96
N LYS A 133 -7.08 1.67 9.28
CA LYS A 133 -8.53 1.88 9.19
C LYS A 133 -9.21 1.72 10.55
N ASP A 134 -8.79 0.74 11.35
CA ASP A 134 -9.32 0.55 12.70
C ASP A 134 -8.99 1.74 13.61
N ASP A 135 -7.76 2.27 13.51
CA ASP A 135 -7.36 3.50 14.20
C ASP A 135 -8.17 4.72 13.75
N GLN A 136 -8.43 4.86 12.44
CA GLN A 136 -9.30 5.92 11.92
C GLN A 136 -10.72 5.81 12.48
N SER A 137 -11.28 4.60 12.52
CA SER A 137 -12.61 4.33 13.09
C SER A 137 -12.66 4.67 14.58
N ARG A 138 -11.64 4.26 15.36
CA ARG A 138 -11.54 4.59 16.79
C ARG A 138 -11.47 6.09 17.03
N LEU A 139 -10.69 6.82 16.22
CA LEU A 139 -10.64 8.29 16.28
C LEU A 139 -11.99 8.92 15.92
N ALA A 140 -12.70 8.41 14.93
CA ALA A 140 -14.03 8.89 14.56
C ALA A 140 -15.06 8.67 15.67
N THR A 141 -15.08 7.48 16.29
CA THR A 141 -15.96 7.18 17.44
C THR A 141 -15.64 8.07 18.62
N ALA A 142 -14.35 8.26 18.96
CA ALA A 142 -13.95 9.18 20.02
C ALA A 142 -14.35 10.64 19.74
N ALA A 143 -14.36 11.05 18.46
CA ALA A 143 -14.91 12.35 18.04
C ALA A 143 -16.39 12.48 18.41
N LEU A 144 -17.17 11.47 18.04
CA LEU A 144 -18.62 11.45 18.21
C LEU A 144 -19.00 11.38 19.69
N ASP A 145 -18.34 10.51 20.45
CA ASP A 145 -18.56 10.35 21.90
C ASP A 145 -18.09 11.58 22.68
N GLY A 146 -16.94 12.15 22.32
CA GLY A 146 -16.42 13.40 22.89
C GLY A 146 -17.23 14.63 22.51
N SER A 147 -17.95 14.60 21.38
CA SER A 147 -18.86 15.68 20.97
C SER A 147 -20.07 15.84 21.88
N ASN A 148 -20.43 14.80 22.67
CA ASN A 148 -21.51 14.88 23.66
C ASN A 148 -21.15 15.77 24.87
N ASN A 149 -19.85 16.03 25.12
CA ASN A 149 -19.38 16.79 26.30
C ASN A 149 -18.50 18.00 25.94
N GLY A 150 -18.36 18.35 24.65
CA GLY A 150 -17.58 19.49 24.16
C GLY A 150 -18.45 20.62 23.60
N TRP A 151 -17.86 21.78 23.33
CA TRP A 151 -18.55 22.98 22.78
C TRP A 151 -19.27 22.77 21.43
N LEU A 152 -19.10 21.59 20.80
CA LEU A 152 -19.77 21.13 19.58
C LEU A 152 -21.03 20.29 19.85
N ALA A 153 -21.41 20.05 21.11
CA ALA A 153 -22.65 19.37 21.50
C ALA A 153 -23.93 19.91 20.83
N PRO A 154 -24.07 21.22 20.53
CA PRO A 154 -25.24 21.73 19.81
C PRO A 154 -25.22 21.42 18.31
N LEU A 155 -24.04 21.13 17.72
CA LEU A 155 -23.90 20.86 16.29
C LEU A 155 -24.11 19.38 15.94
N GLY A 156 -23.83 18.47 16.90
CA GLY A 156 -24.08 17.03 16.74
C GLY A 156 -25.56 16.68 16.57
N GLN A 157 -26.46 17.43 17.22
CA GLN A 157 -27.91 17.24 17.08
C GLN A 157 -28.49 17.83 15.78
N ILE A 158 -27.88 18.88 15.22
CA ILE A 158 -28.43 19.57 14.04
C ILE A 158 -27.98 18.90 12.74
N VAL A 159 -26.74 18.42 12.65
CA VAL A 159 -26.25 17.77 11.42
C VAL A 159 -26.88 16.39 11.23
N GLN A 160 -27.07 15.60 12.30
CA GLN A 160 -27.77 14.32 12.17
C GLN A 160 -29.24 14.51 11.78
N ALA A 161 -29.95 15.52 12.29
CA ALA A 161 -31.33 15.76 11.89
C ALA A 161 -31.47 16.34 10.47
N ALA A 162 -30.59 17.26 10.05
CA ALA A 162 -30.69 17.89 8.73
C ALA A 162 -30.23 16.98 7.59
N THR A 163 -29.14 16.24 7.79
CA THR A 163 -28.57 15.37 6.75
C THR A 163 -29.38 14.08 6.59
N LEU A 164 -29.90 13.50 7.68
CA LEU A 164 -30.77 12.33 7.61
C LEU A 164 -32.16 12.71 7.06
N LYS A 165 -32.71 13.89 7.40
CA LYS A 165 -33.97 14.37 6.82
C LYS A 165 -33.86 14.68 5.33
N ALA A 166 -32.73 15.23 4.86
CA ALA A 166 -32.49 15.41 3.43
C ALA A 166 -32.35 14.08 2.67
N ALA A 167 -31.78 13.04 3.30
CA ALA A 167 -31.65 11.71 2.72
C ALA A 167 -32.96 10.88 2.73
N LEU A 168 -33.91 11.19 3.62
CA LEU A 168 -35.24 10.56 3.70
C LEU A 168 -36.34 11.36 2.97
N SER A 169 -36.01 12.53 2.40
CA SER A 169 -36.93 13.37 1.61
C SER A 169 -36.68 13.28 0.10
N ASN A 170 -35.91 12.29 -0.36
CA ASN A 170 -35.82 11.87 -1.77
C ASN A 170 -36.20 10.41 -1.89
#